data_AF-A0A8H7KFG9-F1
#
_entry.id   AF-A0A8H7KFG9-F1
#
_cell.length_a   1.000
_cell.length_b   1.000
_cell.length_c   1.000
_cell.angle_alpha   90.00
_cell.angle_beta   90.00
_cell.angle_gamma   90.00
#
_symmetry.space_group_name_H-M   'P 1'
#
loop_
_entity.id
_entity.type
_entity.pdbx_description
1 polymer ?
#
loop_
_entity_poly.entity_id
_entity_poly.type
_entity_poly.pdbx_seq_one_letter_code
_entity_poly.pdbx_strand_id
1 'polypeptide(L)'
;MQDFESELQNPTGISTVKPPQLALSAVLLSKECGIVYEIHSTQTLRSQAFFSKMTTYGALSVFAYGIALLVFVRQVERSRTPSGVSRVSRWTFLVNATIDAVCFAGHITFAILAEGRASLALMATAFLSCILFIQEAQFAALIFQIQGPESTPTPPPRDDEAHASFFRFFIHHVRTDPQARLWIMMFLFLTVLVRVILSPALSLFFVIATYSLIWFPQIWRSAKKGRTSGLSAEYVFGTTFCRLAGALYFLTCPNNVLDVQPRDWAHWFALGVIFQACIIMLQERFGASFFLPHKYRAVVEHDYHPLLPLPDAEAPEKSLGDCSICMEPIYVNPSLMSKVSQGQESGVDGEGVGGGLTGSASGFLMHMGVGGSGRKEYSLAPCHHLFHTDCLEKWIAIKTICPQCRRSLPPL
;
A
#
# COMPACT_ATOMS: atom_id res chain seq x y z
N MET A 1 0.42 53.70 0.72
CA MET A 1 0.27 53.14 -0.65
C MET A 1 1.59 53.12 -1.38
N GLN A 2 2.35 54.23 -1.42
CA GLN A 2 3.69 54.24 -2.02
C GLN A 2 4.63 53.17 -1.42
N ASP A 3 4.62 52.99 -0.09
CA ASP A 3 5.42 51.95 0.57
C ASP A 3 5.02 50.53 0.15
N PHE A 4 3.74 50.30 -0.17
CA PHE A 4 3.26 49.01 -0.69
C PHE A 4 3.72 48.80 -2.13
N GLU A 5 3.67 49.85 -2.97
CA GLU A 5 4.11 49.76 -4.36
C GLU A 5 5.63 49.59 -4.49
N SER A 6 6.41 50.26 -3.65
CA SER A 6 7.87 50.12 -3.61
C SER A 6 8.28 48.74 -3.13
N GLU A 7 7.64 48.23 -2.08
CA GLU A 7 7.88 46.87 -1.56
C GLU A 7 7.46 45.79 -2.56
N LEU A 8 6.40 46.00 -3.35
CA LEU A 8 5.98 45.07 -4.39
C LEU A 8 6.99 45.00 -5.54
N GLN A 9 7.63 46.12 -5.89
CA GLN A 9 8.66 46.17 -6.94
C GLN A 9 10.01 45.65 -6.45
N ASN A 10 10.40 46.02 -5.23
CA ASN A 10 11.67 45.66 -4.60
C ASN A 10 11.40 45.08 -3.20
N PRO A 11 11.15 43.77 -3.09
CA PRO A 11 10.78 43.16 -1.81
C PRO A 11 11.95 43.20 -0.81
N THR A 12 11.78 43.97 0.26
CA THR A 12 12.71 44.10 1.40
C THR A 12 12.26 43.32 2.64
N GLY A 13 11.00 42.89 2.68
CA GLY A 13 10.39 42.11 3.77
C GLY A 13 9.62 42.94 4.80
N ILE A 14 9.39 44.23 4.57
CA ILE A 14 8.63 45.09 5.48
C ILE A 14 7.13 44.80 5.43
N SER A 15 6.45 44.89 6.58
CA SER A 15 4.99 44.80 6.62
C SER A 15 4.37 46.10 6.12
N THR A 16 3.50 46.01 5.12
CA THR A 16 2.86 47.16 4.47
C THR A 16 1.34 47.12 4.62
N VAL A 17 0.65 48.17 4.16
CA VAL A 17 -0.82 48.24 4.15
C VAL A 17 -1.44 47.11 3.33
N LYS A 18 -2.63 46.65 3.73
CA LYS A 18 -3.34 45.57 3.03
C LYS A 18 -3.63 45.99 1.57
N PRO A 19 -3.33 45.15 0.56
CA PRO A 19 -3.58 45.48 -0.83
C PRO A 19 -5.07 45.78 -1.09
N PRO A 20 -5.40 46.85 -1.84
CA PRO A 20 -6.77 47.10 -2.25
C PRO A 20 -7.26 46.02 -3.23
N GLN A 21 -8.55 45.68 -3.19
CA GLN A 21 -9.14 44.73 -4.13
C GLN A 21 -9.27 45.39 -5.51
N LEU A 22 -8.64 44.79 -6.53
CA LEU A 22 -8.77 45.24 -7.91
C LEU A 22 -10.01 44.57 -8.52
N ALA A 23 -10.96 45.36 -9.00
CA ALA A 23 -12.11 44.89 -9.76
C ALA A 23 -11.93 45.26 -11.24
N LEU A 24 -12.05 44.28 -12.13
CA LEU A 24 -12.04 44.49 -13.58
C LEU A 24 -13.48 44.46 -14.08
N SER A 25 -13.87 45.50 -14.82
CA SER A 25 -15.07 45.48 -15.66
C SER A 25 -14.64 45.70 -17.10
N ALA A 26 -15.00 44.78 -17.99
CA ALA A 26 -14.55 44.82 -19.39
C ALA A 26 -15.66 44.36 -20.34
N VAL A 27 -15.72 44.94 -21.53
CA VAL A 27 -16.63 44.52 -22.60
C VAL A 27 -15.78 44.08 -23.79
N LEU A 28 -15.86 42.81 -24.15
CA LEU A 28 -15.18 42.20 -25.30
C LEU A 28 -16.16 42.12 -26.46
N LEU A 29 -15.86 42.77 -27.58
CA LEU A 29 -16.69 42.78 -28.78
C LEU A 29 -15.98 42.04 -29.93
N SER A 30 -16.56 40.95 -30.42
CA SER A 30 -16.17 40.35 -31.70
C SER A 30 -16.97 40.99 -32.83
N LYS A 31 -16.30 41.84 -33.62
CA LYS A 31 -16.93 42.56 -34.74
C LYS A 31 -17.41 41.64 -35.86
N GLU A 32 -16.69 40.55 -36.11
CA GLU A 32 -16.98 39.60 -37.20
C GLU A 32 -18.12 38.63 -36.83
N CYS A 33 -18.21 38.24 -35.56
CA CYS A 33 -19.23 37.31 -35.09
C CYS A 33 -20.47 38.00 -34.49
N GLY A 34 -20.42 39.31 -34.27
CA GLY A 34 -21.50 40.06 -33.60
C GLY A 34 -21.70 39.70 -32.13
N ILE A 35 -20.67 39.14 -31.47
CA ILE A 35 -20.75 38.67 -30.09
C ILE A 35 -20.20 39.74 -29.15
N VAL A 36 -20.97 40.08 -28.12
CA VAL A 36 -20.55 40.94 -26.99
C VAL A 36 -20.42 40.06 -25.75
N TYR A 37 -19.25 40.07 -25.12
CA TYR A 37 -19.00 39.47 -23.82
C TYR A 37 -18.78 40.58 -22.79
N GLU A 38 -19.69 40.69 -21.84
CA GLU A 38 -19.57 41.63 -20.73
C GLU A 38 -19.04 40.91 -19.48
N ILE A 39 -17.92 41.40 -18.98
CA ILE A 39 -17.25 40.94 -17.76
C ILE A 39 -17.59 41.97 -16.69
N HIS A 40 -18.54 41.65 -15.81
CA HIS A 40 -18.90 42.51 -14.69
C HIS A 40 -18.02 42.22 -13.47
N SER A 41 -17.35 43.25 -12.97
CA SER A 41 -16.70 43.32 -11.64
C SER A 41 -16.06 42.01 -11.16
N THR A 42 -15.13 41.46 -11.93
CA THR A 42 -14.35 40.29 -11.49
C THR A 42 -13.19 40.75 -10.61
N GLN A 43 -13.01 40.09 -9.46
CA GLN A 43 -11.84 40.33 -8.63
C GLN A 43 -10.60 39.83 -9.37
N THR A 44 -9.60 40.70 -9.52
CA THR A 44 -8.36 40.39 -10.24
C THR A 44 -7.16 40.60 -9.34
N LEU A 45 -6.07 39.88 -9.62
CA LEU A 45 -4.78 40.05 -8.96
C LEU A 45 -3.79 40.65 -9.95
N ARG A 46 -3.01 41.64 -9.51
CA ARG A 46 -1.89 42.17 -10.29
C ARG A 46 -0.85 41.06 -10.49
N SER A 47 -0.28 40.96 -11.69
CA SER A 47 0.69 39.92 -12.08
C SER A 47 1.84 39.76 -11.07
N GLN A 48 2.40 40.86 -10.56
CA GLN A 48 3.47 40.85 -9.55
C GLN A 48 3.03 40.21 -8.22
N ALA A 49 1.82 40.51 -7.75
CA ALA A 49 1.27 39.91 -6.53
C ALA A 49 0.99 38.42 -6.71
N PHE A 50 0.53 38.02 -7.90
CA PHE A 50 0.36 36.61 -8.28
C PHE A 50 1.69 35.84 -8.24
N PHE A 51 2.76 36.38 -8.85
CA PHE A 51 4.07 35.74 -8.82
C PHE A 51 4.71 35.69 -7.42
N SER A 52 4.49 36.70 -6.58
CA SER A 52 4.94 36.66 -5.17
C SER A 52 4.23 35.54 -4.37
N LYS A 53 2.91 35.42 -4.55
CA LYS A 53 2.10 34.33 -3.98
C LYS A 53 2.56 32.96 -4.47
N MET A 54 2.83 32.83 -5.77
CA MET A 54 3.36 31.61 -6.39
C MET A 54 4.76 31.25 -5.86
N THR A 55 5.63 32.25 -5.62
CA THR A 55 6.96 32.03 -5.02
C THR A 55 6.84 31.47 -3.60
N THR A 56 5.94 32.03 -2.79
CA THR A 56 5.70 31.55 -1.41
C THR A 56 5.15 30.13 -1.39
N TYR A 57 4.17 29.84 -2.26
CA TYR A 57 3.64 28.48 -2.44
C TYR A 57 4.73 27.50 -2.90
N GLY A 58 5.54 27.89 -3.88
CA GLY A 58 6.63 27.06 -4.39
C GLY A 58 7.65 26.74 -3.30
N ALA A 59 8.05 27.73 -2.50
CA ALA A 59 8.96 27.52 -1.37
C ALA A 59 8.38 26.55 -0.32
N LEU A 60 7.11 26.73 0.08
CA LEU A 60 6.43 25.81 1.01
C LEU A 60 6.32 24.39 0.44
N SER A 61 6.06 24.29 -0.87
CA SER A 61 5.99 23.00 -1.56
C SER A 61 7.34 22.31 -1.60
N VAL A 62 8.44 23.03 -1.83
CA VAL A 62 9.81 22.49 -1.73
C VAL A 62 10.06 21.86 -0.36
N PHE A 63 9.67 22.53 0.73
CA PHE A 63 9.80 21.95 2.07
C PHE A 63 8.95 20.69 2.25
N ALA A 64 7.69 20.71 1.82
CA ALA A 64 6.79 19.56 1.93
C ALA A 64 7.32 18.34 1.15
N TYR A 65 7.78 18.55 -0.09
CA TYR A 65 8.37 17.50 -0.92
C TYR A 65 9.73 17.03 -0.39
N GLY A 66 10.53 17.93 0.19
CA GLY A 66 11.78 17.57 0.88
C GLY A 66 11.53 16.65 2.08
N ILE A 67 10.54 16.96 2.93
CA ILE A 67 10.14 16.09 4.04
C ILE A 67 9.64 14.74 3.52
N ALA A 68 8.77 14.74 2.50
CA ALA A 68 8.24 13.52 1.89
C ALA A 68 9.36 12.62 1.34
N LEU A 69 10.36 13.20 0.68
CA LEU A 69 11.56 12.49 0.20
C LEU A 69 12.38 11.90 1.34
N LEU A 70 12.62 12.67 2.41
CA LEU A 70 13.38 12.19 3.57
C LEU A 70 12.70 11.00 4.26
N VAL A 71 11.39 11.09 4.51
CA VAL A 71 10.66 9.99 5.15
C VAL A 71 10.56 8.77 4.24
N PHE A 72 10.44 8.97 2.92
CA PHE A 72 10.46 7.87 1.94
C PHE A 72 11.81 7.15 1.93
N VAL A 73 12.93 7.88 1.86
CA VAL A 73 14.28 7.29 1.87
C VAL A 73 14.50 6.48 3.15
N ARG A 74 14.09 7.01 4.32
CA ARG A 74 14.15 6.29 5.60
C ARG A 74 13.30 5.02 5.58
N GLN A 75 12.12 5.05 4.97
CA GLN A 75 11.26 3.87 4.83
C GLN A 75 11.89 2.79 3.94
N VAL A 76 12.50 3.19 2.82
CA VAL A 76 13.19 2.25 1.92
C VAL A 76 14.41 1.64 2.61
N GLU A 77 15.18 2.43 3.35
CA GLU A 77 16.31 1.95 4.15
C GLU A 77 15.87 0.92 5.20
N ARG A 78 14.75 1.17 5.89
CA ARG A 78 14.16 0.21 6.83
C ARG A 78 13.67 -1.08 6.13
N SER A 79 13.30 -0.98 4.86
CA SER A 79 12.77 -2.09 4.07
C SER A 79 13.83 -2.75 3.17
N ARG A 80 15.14 -2.62 3.49
CA ARG A 80 16.24 -3.17 2.66
C ARG A 80 16.19 -4.68 2.47
N THR A 81 15.61 -5.43 3.40
CA THR A 81 15.55 -6.89 3.31
C THR A 81 14.37 -7.36 2.45
N PRO A 82 14.50 -8.47 1.70
CA PRO A 82 13.39 -9.03 0.94
C PRO A 82 12.15 -9.34 1.79
N SER A 83 12.35 -9.74 3.06
CA SER A 83 11.27 -9.95 4.03
C SER A 83 10.53 -8.66 4.35
N GLY A 84 11.24 -7.53 4.50
CA GLY A 84 10.65 -6.19 4.67
C GLY A 84 9.80 -5.79 3.46
N VAL A 85 10.36 -5.89 2.24
CA VAL A 85 9.66 -5.53 0.99
C VAL A 85 8.43 -6.41 0.74
N SER A 86 8.43 -7.68 1.16
CA SER A 86 7.29 -8.58 0.99
C SER A 86 6.01 -8.15 1.75
N ARG A 87 6.18 -7.33 2.81
CA ARG A 87 5.09 -6.91 3.71
C ARG A 87 4.27 -5.75 3.16
N VAL A 88 4.91 -4.88 2.39
CA VAL A 88 4.28 -3.67 1.86
C VAL A 88 3.51 -3.93 0.56
N SER A 89 2.53 -3.07 0.27
CA SER A 89 1.67 -3.16 -0.91
C SER A 89 2.21 -2.34 -2.07
N ARG A 90 2.46 -2.98 -3.22
CA ARG A 90 2.92 -2.28 -4.44
C ARG A 90 1.98 -1.15 -4.86
N TRP A 91 0.68 -1.34 -4.64
CA TRP A 91 -0.35 -0.41 -5.09
C TRP A 91 -0.34 0.90 -4.31
N THR A 92 0.03 0.87 -3.02
CA THR A 92 0.22 2.10 -2.22
C THR A 92 1.31 2.98 -2.82
N PHE A 93 2.44 2.41 -3.22
CA PHE A 93 3.53 3.17 -3.86
C PHE A 93 3.17 3.62 -5.28
N LEU A 94 2.45 2.80 -6.06
CA LEU A 94 1.98 3.23 -7.38
C LEU A 94 0.98 4.39 -7.31
N VAL A 95 0.09 4.40 -6.31
CA VAL A 95 -0.85 5.52 -6.08
C VAL A 95 -0.08 6.79 -5.73
N ASN A 96 0.88 6.73 -4.80
CA ASN A 96 1.70 7.89 -4.46
C ASN A 96 2.53 8.37 -5.67
N ALA A 97 3.14 7.45 -6.43
CA ALA A 97 3.93 7.80 -7.61
C ALA A 97 3.06 8.48 -8.68
N THR A 98 1.81 8.06 -8.80
CA THR A 98 0.85 8.69 -9.73
C THR A 98 0.49 10.12 -9.29
N ILE A 99 0.32 10.36 -7.97
CA ILE A 99 0.12 11.71 -7.43
C ILE A 99 1.35 12.57 -7.74
N ASP A 100 2.56 12.05 -7.49
CA ASP A 100 3.81 12.77 -7.74
C ASP A 100 4.02 13.10 -9.22
N ALA A 101 3.66 12.20 -10.12
CA ALA A 101 3.76 12.45 -11.56
C ALA A 101 2.85 13.61 -12.02
N VAL A 102 1.62 13.68 -11.50
CA VAL A 102 0.70 14.79 -11.79
C VAL A 102 1.19 16.09 -11.15
N CYS A 103 1.69 16.03 -9.92
CA CYS A 103 2.28 17.19 -9.27
C CYS A 103 3.52 17.70 -10.01
N PHE A 104 4.43 16.81 -10.45
CA PHE A 104 5.56 17.15 -11.29
C PHE A 104 5.11 17.88 -12.56
N ALA A 105 4.18 17.28 -13.30
CA ALA A 105 3.67 17.84 -14.54
C ALA A 105 3.00 19.21 -14.33
N GLY A 106 2.20 19.37 -13.27
CA GLY A 106 1.62 20.67 -12.93
C GLY A 106 2.65 21.73 -12.60
N HIS A 107 3.60 21.42 -11.71
CA HIS A 107 4.63 22.39 -11.28
C HIS A 107 5.57 22.76 -12.43
N ILE A 108 5.97 21.82 -13.30
CA ILE A 108 6.82 22.15 -14.44
C ILE A 108 6.08 23.01 -15.47
N THR A 109 4.80 22.75 -15.73
CA THR A 109 3.98 23.59 -16.61
C THR A 109 3.91 25.01 -16.09
N PHE A 110 3.61 25.22 -14.80
CA PHE A 110 3.58 26.57 -14.23
C PHE A 110 4.98 27.20 -14.12
N ALA A 111 6.04 26.42 -13.90
CA ALA A 111 7.40 26.93 -13.89
C ALA A 111 7.83 27.50 -15.25
N ILE A 112 7.44 26.84 -16.35
CA ILE A 112 7.71 27.30 -17.72
C ILE A 112 6.94 28.58 -18.05
N LEU A 113 5.71 28.72 -17.54
CA LEU A 113 4.88 29.91 -17.76
C LEU A 113 5.22 31.08 -16.84
N ALA A 114 5.87 30.82 -15.71
CA ALA A 114 6.22 31.84 -14.73
C ALA A 114 7.56 32.52 -15.05
N GLU A 115 7.70 33.75 -14.58
CA GLU A 115 8.93 34.53 -14.75
C GLU A 115 9.67 34.74 -13.41
N GLY A 116 11.00 34.90 -13.47
CA GLY A 116 11.83 35.28 -12.33
C GLY A 116 11.81 34.27 -11.17
N ARG A 117 11.64 34.78 -9.94
CA ARG A 117 11.74 33.99 -8.69
C ARG A 117 10.67 32.91 -8.58
N ALA A 118 9.48 33.14 -9.13
CA ALA A 118 8.37 32.18 -9.11
C ALA A 118 8.71 30.92 -9.91
N SER A 119 9.33 31.09 -11.09
CA SER A 119 9.79 29.98 -11.94
C SER A 119 10.80 29.09 -11.20
N LEU A 120 11.80 29.69 -10.55
CA LEU A 120 12.83 28.96 -9.81
C LEU A 120 12.24 28.10 -8.67
N ALA A 121 11.32 28.66 -7.87
CA ALA A 121 10.69 27.95 -6.76
C ALA A 121 9.82 26.77 -7.25
N LEU A 122 9.08 26.95 -8.34
CA LEU A 122 8.28 25.88 -8.94
C LEU A 122 9.15 24.81 -9.61
N MET A 123 10.25 25.19 -10.25
CA MET A 123 11.18 24.25 -10.85
C MET A 123 11.85 23.35 -9.80
N ALA A 124 12.24 23.91 -8.65
CA ALA A 124 12.75 23.14 -7.52
C ALA A 124 11.69 22.14 -6.99
N THR A 125 10.43 22.56 -6.90
CA THR A 125 9.32 21.67 -6.50
C THR A 125 9.12 20.55 -7.53
N ALA A 126 9.11 20.88 -8.83
CA ALA A 126 9.01 19.92 -9.91
C ALA A 126 10.15 18.89 -9.83
N PHE A 127 11.39 19.32 -9.62
CA PHE A 127 12.54 18.42 -9.49
C PHE A 127 12.38 17.43 -8.33
N LEU A 128 11.99 17.91 -7.13
CA LEU A 128 11.78 17.04 -5.97
C LEU A 128 10.62 16.05 -6.17
N SER A 129 9.49 16.52 -6.74
CA SER A 129 8.37 15.63 -7.06
C SER A 129 8.72 14.58 -8.11
N CYS A 130 9.57 14.93 -9.10
CA CYS A 130 10.08 13.99 -10.09
C CYS A 130 10.98 12.91 -9.45
N ILE A 131 11.89 13.30 -8.55
CA ILE A 131 12.72 12.35 -7.81
C ILE A 131 11.85 11.38 -7.01
N LEU A 132 10.88 11.89 -6.25
CA LEU A 132 9.95 11.06 -5.49
C LEU A 132 9.18 10.09 -6.38
N PHE A 133 8.59 10.58 -7.47
CA PHE A 133 7.91 9.76 -8.46
C PHE A 133 8.77 8.60 -8.96
N ILE A 134 10.01 8.88 -9.39
CA ILE A 134 10.91 7.87 -9.93
C ILE A 134 11.26 6.84 -8.85
N GLN A 135 11.59 7.31 -7.65
CA GLN A 135 12.00 6.45 -6.54
C GLN A 135 10.85 5.56 -6.04
N GLU A 136 9.63 6.09 -5.92
CA GLU A 136 8.44 5.33 -5.56
C GLU A 136 8.08 4.30 -6.63
N ALA A 137 8.17 4.66 -7.91
CA ALA A 137 7.94 3.74 -9.03
C ALA A 137 8.99 2.60 -9.05
N GLN A 138 10.26 2.92 -8.82
CA GLN A 138 11.34 1.93 -8.68
C GLN A 138 11.11 0.99 -7.50
N PHE A 139 10.70 1.52 -6.35
CA PHE A 139 10.37 0.72 -5.18
C PHE A 139 9.15 -0.19 -5.44
N ALA A 140 8.12 0.32 -6.13
CA ALA A 140 6.98 -0.50 -6.56
C ALA A 140 7.38 -1.64 -7.52
N ALA A 141 8.33 -1.39 -8.43
CA ALA A 141 8.88 -2.41 -9.31
C ALA A 141 9.67 -3.48 -8.53
N LEU A 142 10.49 -3.07 -7.56
CA LEU A 142 11.20 -3.99 -6.66
C LEU A 142 10.22 -4.86 -5.87
N ILE A 143 9.15 -4.26 -5.33
CA ILE A 143 8.08 -4.98 -4.64
C ILE A 143 7.46 -6.03 -5.58
N PHE A 144 7.18 -5.66 -6.83
CA PHE A 144 6.60 -6.59 -7.80
C PHE A 144 7.53 -7.78 -8.09
N GLN A 145 8.83 -7.55 -8.24
CA GLN A 145 9.80 -8.62 -8.46
C GLN A 145 9.87 -9.60 -7.28
N ILE A 146 9.94 -9.07 -6.05
CA ILE A 146 10.01 -9.88 -4.82
C ILE A 146 8.70 -10.63 -4.58
N GLN A 147 7.55 -10.03 -4.89
CA GLN A 147 6.22 -10.64 -4.70
C GLN A 147 5.78 -11.52 -5.88
N GLY A 148 6.49 -11.52 -7.01
CA GLY A 148 6.16 -12.28 -8.22
C GLY A 148 5.89 -13.77 -7.98
N PRO A 149 6.71 -14.50 -7.20
CA PRO A 149 6.49 -15.92 -6.90
C PRO A 149 5.18 -16.21 -6.14
N GLU A 150 4.61 -15.22 -5.42
CA GLU A 150 3.31 -15.39 -4.75
C GLU A 150 2.13 -15.43 -5.73
N SER A 151 2.33 -14.95 -6.97
CA SER A 151 1.26 -14.66 -7.92
C SER A 151 1.15 -15.65 -9.08
N THR A 152 2.00 -16.68 -9.13
CA THR A 152 1.99 -17.68 -10.20
C THR A 152 0.76 -18.59 -10.05
N PRO A 153 -0.27 -18.46 -10.91
CA PRO A 153 -1.39 -19.39 -10.93
C PRO A 153 -0.92 -20.70 -11.55
N THR A 154 -1.57 -21.80 -11.16
CA THR A 154 -1.48 -23.09 -11.85
C THR A 154 -1.70 -22.87 -13.36
N PRO A 155 -0.88 -23.44 -14.26
CA PRO A 155 -1.05 -23.23 -15.69
C PRO A 155 -2.45 -23.69 -16.12
N PRO A 156 -3.16 -22.88 -16.94
CA PRO A 156 -4.45 -23.31 -17.47
C PRO A 156 -4.26 -24.53 -18.37
N PRO A 157 -5.27 -25.42 -18.47
CA PRO A 157 -5.26 -26.51 -19.44
C PRO A 157 -5.08 -25.94 -20.86
N ARG A 158 -4.34 -26.69 -21.70
CA ARG A 158 -4.13 -26.37 -23.11
C ARG A 158 -5.46 -26.59 -23.84
N ASP A 159 -6.15 -25.51 -24.18
CA ASP A 159 -7.28 -25.56 -25.10
C ASP A 159 -6.77 -25.38 -26.54
N ASP A 160 -7.23 -26.28 -27.42
CA ASP A 160 -6.83 -26.40 -28.82
C ASP A 160 -7.12 -25.15 -29.67
N GLU A 161 -6.18 -24.84 -30.57
CA GLU A 161 -6.18 -23.69 -31.48
C GLU A 161 -7.32 -23.76 -32.50
N ALA A 162 -8.30 -22.85 -32.39
CA ALA A 162 -9.24 -22.56 -33.46
C ALA A 162 -9.38 -21.04 -33.68
N HIS A 163 -9.02 -20.60 -34.90
CA HIS A 163 -9.23 -19.30 -35.54
C HIS A 163 -9.10 -18.06 -34.63
N ALA A 164 -7.86 -17.55 -34.51
CA ALA A 164 -7.59 -16.32 -33.79
C ALA A 164 -8.20 -15.09 -34.50
N SER A 165 -9.30 -14.57 -33.94
CA SER A 165 -9.77 -13.20 -34.23
C SER A 165 -8.63 -12.19 -34.04
N PHE A 166 -8.59 -11.11 -34.83
CA PHE A 166 -7.64 -10.01 -34.67
C PHE A 166 -7.53 -9.53 -33.21
N PHE A 167 -8.64 -9.48 -32.48
CA PHE A 167 -8.66 -9.13 -31.06
C PHE A 167 -7.89 -10.13 -30.18
N ARG A 168 -7.99 -11.43 -30.47
CA ARG A 168 -7.23 -12.47 -29.74
C ARG A 168 -5.75 -12.39 -30.08
N PHE A 169 -5.40 -12.15 -31.35
CA PHE A 169 -4.03 -11.91 -31.76
C PHE A 169 -3.43 -10.67 -31.07
N PHE A 170 -4.15 -9.54 -31.08
CA PHE A 170 -3.73 -8.31 -30.40
C PHE A 170 -3.57 -8.51 -28.88
N ILE A 171 -4.55 -9.13 -28.21
CA ILE A 171 -4.46 -9.41 -26.77
C ILE A 171 -3.32 -10.38 -26.47
N HIS A 172 -3.09 -11.39 -27.31
CA HIS A 172 -1.96 -12.30 -27.16
C HIS A 172 -0.64 -11.54 -27.29
N HIS A 173 -0.48 -10.73 -28.34
CA HIS A 173 0.72 -9.93 -28.60
C HIS A 173 1.01 -8.93 -27.46
N VAL A 174 0.00 -8.23 -26.95
CA VAL A 174 0.14 -7.30 -25.81
C VAL A 174 0.48 -8.03 -24.50
N ARG A 175 0.09 -9.29 -24.34
CA ARG A 175 0.41 -10.10 -23.15
C ARG A 175 1.81 -10.71 -23.22
N THR A 176 2.20 -11.21 -24.39
CA THR A 176 3.47 -11.93 -24.59
C THR A 176 4.64 -10.99 -24.83
N ASP A 177 4.45 -9.88 -25.53
CA ASP A 177 5.51 -8.89 -25.78
C ASP A 177 5.60 -7.87 -24.62
N PRO A 178 6.68 -7.89 -23.82
CA PRO A 178 6.89 -6.91 -22.76
C PRO A 178 7.06 -5.47 -23.29
N GLN A 179 7.62 -5.28 -24.49
CA GLN A 179 7.83 -3.94 -25.05
C GLN A 179 6.49 -3.31 -25.45
N ALA A 180 5.67 -4.02 -26.23
CA ALA A 180 4.34 -3.55 -26.61
C ALA A 180 3.49 -3.17 -25.37
N ARG A 181 3.55 -3.98 -24.31
CA ARG A 181 2.87 -3.68 -23.04
C ARG A 181 3.35 -2.39 -22.40
N LEU A 182 4.66 -2.14 -22.36
CA LEU A 182 5.24 -0.92 -21.78
C LEU A 182 4.81 0.33 -22.58
N TRP A 183 4.90 0.30 -23.91
CA TRP A 183 4.50 1.43 -24.76
C TRP A 183 3.01 1.75 -24.64
N ILE A 184 2.14 0.74 -24.62
CA ILE A 184 0.69 0.93 -24.44
C ILE A 184 0.39 1.52 -23.06
N MET A 185 1.00 1.01 -22.00
CA MET A 185 0.80 1.52 -20.64
C MET A 185 1.29 2.97 -20.51
N MET A 186 2.45 3.29 -21.10
CA MET A 186 2.98 4.66 -21.12
C MET A 186 2.07 5.61 -21.91
N PHE A 187 1.58 5.20 -23.07
CA PHE A 187 0.66 6.00 -23.89
C PHE A 187 -0.65 6.29 -23.16
N LEU A 188 -1.26 5.27 -22.54
CA LEU A 188 -2.47 5.42 -21.74
C LEU A 188 -2.23 6.32 -20.53
N PHE A 189 -1.11 6.13 -19.82
CA PHE A 189 -0.73 6.95 -18.67
C PHE A 189 -0.56 8.42 -19.06
N LEU A 190 0.19 8.71 -20.12
CA LEU A 190 0.41 10.08 -20.59
C LEU A 190 -0.90 10.74 -21.05
N THR A 191 -1.76 9.99 -21.74
CA THR A 191 -3.08 10.48 -22.17
C THR A 191 -3.94 10.86 -20.97
N VAL A 192 -3.99 10.00 -19.94
CA VAL A 192 -4.72 10.28 -18.70
C VAL A 192 -4.12 11.49 -17.97
N LEU A 193 -2.79 11.57 -17.87
CA LEU A 193 -2.09 12.67 -17.22
C LEU A 193 -2.43 14.02 -17.87
N VAL A 194 -2.35 14.10 -19.20
CA VAL A 194 -2.71 15.32 -19.95
C VAL A 194 -4.18 15.67 -19.74
N ARG A 195 -5.08 14.70 -19.78
CA ARG A 195 -6.53 14.93 -19.55
C ARG A 195 -6.84 15.40 -18.13
N VAL A 196 -6.15 14.87 -17.13
CA VAL A 196 -6.27 15.29 -15.72
C VAL A 196 -5.82 16.73 -15.53
N ILE A 197 -4.72 17.14 -16.19
CA ILE A 197 -4.21 18.52 -16.09
C ILE A 197 -5.14 19.52 -16.81
N LEU A 198 -5.65 19.15 -17.99
CA LEU A 198 -6.45 20.06 -18.82
C LEU A 198 -7.93 20.13 -18.41
N SER A 199 -8.46 19.14 -17.70
CA SER A 199 -9.88 19.07 -17.33
C SER A 199 -10.07 19.18 -15.81
N PRO A 200 -10.68 20.27 -15.30
CA PRO A 200 -10.93 20.44 -13.87
C PRO A 200 -11.79 19.32 -13.26
N ALA A 201 -12.76 18.80 -14.01
CA ALA A 201 -13.62 17.70 -13.55
C ALA A 201 -12.82 16.40 -13.34
N LEU A 202 -11.93 16.06 -14.29
CA LEU A 202 -11.06 14.89 -14.17
C LEU A 202 -10.02 15.08 -13.07
N SER A 203 -9.51 16.30 -12.87
CA SER A 203 -8.61 16.62 -11.76
C SER A 203 -9.26 16.36 -10.40
N LEU A 204 -10.50 16.79 -10.20
CA LEU A 204 -11.23 16.51 -8.96
C LEU A 204 -11.48 15.01 -8.74
N PHE A 205 -11.92 14.30 -9.78
CA PHE A 205 -12.09 12.84 -9.70
C PHE A 205 -10.77 12.13 -9.37
N PHE A 206 -9.68 12.55 -10.00
CA PHE A 206 -8.35 12.03 -9.76
C PHE A 206 -7.91 12.23 -8.31
N VAL A 207 -8.09 13.43 -7.74
CA VAL A 207 -7.75 13.72 -6.34
C VAL A 207 -8.57 12.83 -5.40
N ILE A 208 -9.89 12.73 -5.62
CA ILE A 208 -10.78 11.89 -4.79
C ILE A 208 -10.34 10.42 -4.86
N ALA A 209 -10.10 9.90 -6.06
CA ALA A 209 -9.72 8.50 -6.26
C ALA A 209 -8.35 8.18 -5.63
N THR A 210 -7.33 8.99 -5.91
CA THR A 210 -5.95 8.71 -5.46
C THR A 210 -5.79 8.83 -3.95
N TYR A 211 -6.35 9.87 -3.32
CA TYR A 211 -6.25 10.03 -1.87
C TYR A 211 -7.15 9.03 -1.12
N SER A 212 -8.27 8.58 -1.69
CA SER A 212 -9.03 7.44 -1.13
C SER A 212 -8.22 6.14 -1.15
N LEU A 213 -7.31 6.00 -2.11
CA LEU A 213 -6.48 4.80 -2.32
C LEU A 213 -5.06 4.93 -1.76
N ILE A 214 -4.74 6.00 -1.03
CA ILE A 214 -3.36 6.26 -0.60
C ILE A 214 -2.87 5.16 0.36
N TRP A 215 -3.68 4.81 1.36
CA TRP A 215 -3.35 3.79 2.36
C TRP A 215 -4.21 2.54 2.25
N PHE A 216 -5.38 2.63 1.60
CA PHE A 216 -6.32 1.52 1.47
C PHE A 216 -5.71 0.21 0.91
N PRO A 217 -4.88 0.21 -0.14
CA PRO A 217 -4.26 -1.01 -0.65
C PRO A 217 -3.30 -1.67 0.34
N GLN A 218 -2.70 -0.90 1.26
CA GLN A 218 -1.87 -1.45 2.34
C GLN A 218 -2.74 -2.09 3.41
N ILE A 219 -3.79 -1.38 3.86
CA ILE A 219 -4.74 -1.88 4.86
C ILE A 219 -5.31 -3.23 4.42
N TRP A 220 -5.77 -3.28 3.16
CA TRP A 220 -6.31 -4.48 2.55
C TRP A 220 -5.28 -5.62 2.47
N ARG A 221 -4.05 -5.32 2.03
CA ARG A 221 -2.99 -6.35 1.94
C ARG A 221 -2.67 -6.93 3.32
N SER A 222 -2.51 -6.06 4.32
CA SER A 222 -2.22 -6.48 5.70
C SER A 222 -3.33 -7.37 6.25
N ALA A 223 -4.59 -6.96 6.09
CA ALA A 223 -5.74 -7.75 6.53
C ALA A 223 -5.86 -9.09 5.79
N LYS A 224 -5.63 -9.10 4.47
CA LYS A 224 -5.70 -10.33 3.64
C LYS A 224 -4.59 -11.32 3.98
N LYS A 225 -3.38 -10.84 4.23
CA LYS A 225 -2.21 -11.70 4.52
C LYS A 225 -2.06 -12.04 6.01
N GLY A 226 -2.86 -11.44 6.89
CA GLY A 226 -2.78 -11.64 8.35
C GLY A 226 -1.48 -11.14 8.97
N ARG A 227 -0.71 -10.30 8.28
CA ARG A 227 0.58 -9.75 8.73
C ARG A 227 0.63 -8.24 8.62
N THR A 228 1.31 -7.60 9.56
CA THR A 228 1.39 -6.14 9.60
C THR A 228 2.31 -5.61 8.49
N SER A 229 2.10 -4.36 8.10
CA SER A 229 2.71 -3.71 6.93
C SER A 229 4.23 -3.52 7.06
N GLY A 230 4.73 -3.33 8.28
CA GLY A 230 6.12 -2.92 8.51
C GLY A 230 6.42 -1.48 8.07
N LEU A 231 5.40 -0.68 7.74
CA LEU A 231 5.56 0.75 7.49
C LEU A 231 5.89 1.48 8.78
N SER A 232 6.90 2.34 8.74
CA SER A 232 7.26 3.17 9.90
C SER A 232 6.18 4.23 10.15
N ALA A 233 5.94 4.52 11.43
CA ALA A 233 5.02 5.59 11.82
C ALA A 233 5.45 6.96 11.26
N GLU A 234 6.76 7.22 11.23
CA GLU A 234 7.34 8.42 10.63
C GLU A 234 6.93 8.57 9.17
N TYR A 235 7.03 7.50 8.38
CA TYR A 235 6.61 7.51 6.98
C TYR A 235 5.11 7.71 6.82
N VAL A 236 4.29 6.97 7.59
CA VAL A 236 2.83 7.07 7.48
C VAL A 236 2.33 8.47 7.84
N PHE A 237 2.79 9.03 8.97
CA PHE A 237 2.38 10.37 9.38
C PHE A 237 3.00 11.47 8.50
N GLY A 238 4.29 11.35 8.16
CA GLY A 238 5.00 12.31 7.32
C GLY A 238 4.38 12.42 5.93
N THR A 239 4.17 11.28 5.25
CA THR A 239 3.53 11.25 3.93
C THR A 239 2.09 11.74 4.02
N THR A 240 1.31 11.31 5.02
CA THR A 240 -0.09 11.79 5.18
C THR A 240 -0.15 13.31 5.36
N PHE A 241 0.73 13.87 6.19
CA PHE A 241 0.80 15.30 6.44
C PHE A 241 1.20 16.08 5.18
N CYS A 242 2.30 15.71 4.52
CA CYS A 242 2.79 16.42 3.34
C CYS A 242 1.76 16.39 2.18
N ARG A 243 1.07 15.26 2.01
CA ARG A 243 0.04 15.09 0.97
C ARG A 243 -1.19 15.93 1.28
N LEU A 244 -1.71 15.83 2.50
CA LEU A 244 -2.89 16.62 2.91
C LEU A 244 -2.60 18.12 2.91
N ALA A 245 -1.39 18.56 3.26
CA ALA A 245 -1.00 19.97 3.19
C ALA A 245 -1.18 20.54 1.77
N GLY A 246 -0.73 19.81 0.74
CA GLY A 246 -0.90 20.20 -0.66
C GLY A 246 -2.37 20.18 -1.11
N ALA A 247 -3.11 19.10 -0.82
CA ALA A 247 -4.51 18.99 -1.21
C ALA A 247 -5.41 20.03 -0.54
N LEU A 248 -5.27 20.20 0.78
CA LEU A 248 -6.06 21.17 1.55
C LEU A 248 -5.72 22.60 1.14
N TYR A 249 -4.47 22.90 0.77
CA TYR A 249 -4.12 24.21 0.25
C TYR A 249 -4.99 24.58 -0.97
N PHE A 250 -5.17 23.68 -1.94
CA PHE A 250 -5.99 23.97 -3.12
C PHE A 250 -7.49 23.85 -2.87
N LEU A 251 -7.93 22.91 -2.02
CA LEU A 251 -9.36 22.62 -1.85
C LEU A 251 -10.04 23.40 -0.72
N THR A 252 -9.30 23.95 0.24
CA THR A 252 -9.88 24.64 1.41
C THR A 252 -9.42 26.09 1.57
N CYS A 253 -8.24 26.46 1.04
CA CYS A 253 -7.79 27.84 1.13
C CYS A 253 -8.57 28.72 0.13
N PRO A 254 -9.32 29.73 0.59
CA PRO A 254 -10.07 30.64 -0.28
C PRO A 254 -9.15 31.46 -1.19
N ASN A 255 -7.91 31.71 -0.74
CA ASN A 255 -6.92 32.47 -1.48
C ASN A 255 -5.77 31.56 -1.92
N ASN A 256 -6.03 30.48 -2.66
CA ASN A 256 -4.99 29.63 -3.24
C ASN A 256 -4.41 30.19 -4.56
N VAL A 257 -3.24 29.71 -4.98
CA VAL A 257 -2.55 30.20 -6.21
C VAL A 257 -3.38 29.99 -7.47
N LEU A 258 -4.18 28.92 -7.55
CA LEU A 258 -4.96 28.57 -8.73
C LEU A 258 -6.40 29.10 -8.69
N ASP A 259 -6.72 29.92 -7.69
CA ASP A 259 -8.06 30.48 -7.44
C ASP A 259 -9.19 29.43 -7.46
N VAL A 260 -8.88 28.22 -7.01
CA VAL A 260 -9.84 27.11 -6.92
C VAL A 260 -10.85 27.44 -5.82
N GLN A 261 -12.14 27.40 -6.15
CA GLN A 261 -13.18 27.63 -5.16
C GLN A 261 -13.10 26.59 -4.02
N PRO A 262 -13.12 27.02 -2.75
CA PRO A 262 -13.14 26.13 -1.60
C PRO A 262 -14.28 25.11 -1.66
N ARG A 263 -14.00 23.91 -1.18
CA ARG A 263 -14.93 22.78 -1.16
C ARG A 263 -15.05 22.25 0.26
N ASP A 264 -16.20 22.43 0.89
CA ASP A 264 -16.41 22.01 2.29
C ASP A 264 -16.25 20.49 2.49
N TRP A 265 -16.54 19.68 1.47
CA TRP A 265 -16.35 18.23 1.52
C TRP A 265 -14.88 17.81 1.65
N ALA A 266 -13.92 18.69 1.36
CA ALA A 266 -12.49 18.39 1.45
C ALA A 266 -12.03 18.11 2.88
N HIS A 267 -12.71 18.67 3.89
CA HIS A 267 -12.41 18.36 5.30
C HIS A 267 -12.77 16.91 5.66
N TRP A 268 -13.94 16.43 5.23
CA TRP A 268 -14.35 15.04 5.41
C TRP A 268 -13.39 14.07 4.72
N PHE A 269 -12.93 14.48 3.55
CA PHE A 269 -11.95 13.72 2.80
C PHE A 269 -10.60 13.61 3.52
N ALA A 270 -10.08 14.72 4.06
CA ALA A 270 -8.87 14.71 4.87
C ALA A 270 -9.01 13.84 6.13
N LEU A 271 -10.17 13.91 6.81
CA LEU A 271 -10.48 13.02 7.93
C LEU A 271 -10.45 11.55 7.51
N GLY A 272 -10.97 11.22 6.32
CA GLY A 272 -10.90 9.88 5.75
C GLY A 272 -9.46 9.38 5.57
N VAL A 273 -8.57 10.22 5.03
CA VAL A 273 -7.15 9.85 4.85
C VAL A 273 -6.43 9.68 6.19
N ILE A 274 -6.66 10.58 7.15
CA ILE A 274 -6.12 10.46 8.51
C ILE A 274 -6.62 9.16 9.17
N PHE A 275 -7.90 8.85 9.01
CA PHE A 275 -8.49 7.62 9.52
C PHE A 275 -7.82 6.38 8.92
N GLN A 276 -7.52 6.37 7.61
CA GLN A 276 -6.76 5.29 6.99
C GLN A 276 -5.35 5.14 7.60
N ALA A 277 -4.63 6.25 7.80
CA ALA A 277 -3.32 6.24 8.45
C ALA A 277 -3.41 5.68 9.89
N CYS A 278 -4.43 6.09 10.65
CA CYS A 278 -4.71 5.54 11.97
C CYS A 278 -4.97 4.03 11.94
N ILE A 279 -5.73 3.53 10.96
CA ILE A 279 -5.96 2.08 10.80
C ILE A 279 -4.64 1.33 10.62
N ILE A 280 -3.72 1.83 9.78
CA ILE A 280 -2.40 1.19 9.62
C ILE A 280 -1.66 1.11 10.96
N MET A 281 -1.66 2.20 11.74
CA MET A 281 -1.03 2.22 13.06
C MET A 281 -1.69 1.25 14.05
N LEU A 282 -3.01 1.13 14.01
CA LEU A 282 -3.74 0.13 14.80
C LEU A 282 -3.41 -1.30 14.34
N GLN A 283 -3.28 -1.54 13.02
CA GLN A 283 -2.88 -2.84 12.48
C GLN A 283 -1.48 -3.27 12.96
N GLU A 284 -0.56 -2.32 13.16
CA GLU A 284 0.77 -2.62 13.74
C GLU A 284 0.71 -2.97 15.23
N ARG A 285 -0.24 -2.41 16.00
CA ARG A 285 -0.32 -2.60 17.45
C ARG A 285 -1.22 -3.76 17.88
N PHE A 286 -2.38 -3.91 17.25
CA PHE A 286 -3.40 -4.90 17.63
C PHE A 286 -3.47 -6.09 16.67
N GLY A 287 -2.63 -6.10 15.63
CA GLY A 287 -2.58 -7.15 14.62
C GLY A 287 -3.31 -6.77 13.33
N ALA A 288 -2.93 -7.43 12.23
CA ALA A 288 -3.27 -7.00 10.88
C ALA A 288 -4.78 -7.06 10.56
N SER A 289 -5.53 -7.90 11.28
CA SER A 289 -6.96 -8.17 11.05
C SER A 289 -7.82 -7.86 12.28
N PHE A 290 -7.37 -6.93 13.14
CA PHE A 290 -8.03 -6.61 14.42
C PHE A 290 -9.50 -6.21 14.28
N PHE A 291 -9.86 -5.54 13.17
CA PHE A 291 -11.22 -5.06 12.90
C PHE A 291 -12.12 -6.10 12.22
N LEU A 292 -11.59 -7.25 11.81
CA LEU A 292 -12.34 -8.29 11.10
C LEU A 292 -12.89 -9.35 12.07
N PRO A 293 -14.20 -9.65 12.00
CA PRO A 293 -14.77 -10.80 12.70
C PRO A 293 -14.09 -12.10 12.26
N HIS A 294 -14.02 -13.10 13.17
CA HIS A 294 -13.32 -14.37 12.92
C HIS A 294 -13.70 -15.04 11.59
N LYS A 295 -14.97 -14.94 11.16
CA LYS A 295 -15.48 -15.52 9.90
C LYS A 295 -14.90 -14.91 8.63
N TYR A 296 -14.40 -13.67 8.69
CA TYR A 296 -13.85 -12.94 7.54
C TYR A 296 -12.31 -12.87 7.57
N ARG A 297 -11.67 -13.54 8.53
CA ARG A 297 -10.21 -13.66 8.55
C ARG A 297 -9.81 -14.60 7.42
N ALA A 298 -9.14 -14.04 6.42
CA ALA A 298 -8.73 -14.77 5.20
C ALA A 298 -7.63 -15.82 5.45
N VAL A 299 -6.99 -15.81 6.62
CA VAL A 299 -5.98 -16.80 6.99
C VAL A 299 -6.71 -17.99 7.60
N VAL A 300 -6.83 -19.07 6.81
CA VAL A 300 -7.04 -20.41 7.33
C VAL A 300 -5.75 -20.76 8.07
N GLU A 301 -5.80 -20.79 9.39
CA GLU A 301 -4.73 -21.31 10.25
C GLU A 301 -4.51 -22.77 9.85
N HIS A 302 -3.45 -23.03 9.06
CA HIS A 302 -3.12 -24.38 8.62
C HIS A 302 -2.47 -25.08 9.80
N ASP A 303 -3.02 -26.22 10.21
CA ASP A 303 -2.38 -27.04 11.23
C ASP A 303 -1.11 -27.65 10.63
N TYR A 304 0.03 -27.05 10.96
CA TYR A 304 1.36 -27.56 10.59
C TYR A 304 1.74 -28.82 11.37
N HIS A 305 0.94 -29.20 12.35
CA HIS A 305 1.17 -30.33 13.24
C HIS A 305 0.04 -31.36 13.16
N PRO A 306 -0.36 -31.83 11.95
CA PRO A 306 -1.39 -32.85 11.85
C PRO A 306 -0.90 -34.16 12.45
N LEU A 307 -1.81 -35.02 12.92
CA LEU A 307 -1.44 -36.35 13.39
C LEU A 307 -1.03 -37.22 12.19
N LEU A 308 0.25 -37.55 12.10
CA LEU A 308 0.77 -38.50 11.12
C LEU A 308 0.71 -39.93 11.67
N PRO A 309 0.46 -40.95 10.82
CA PRO A 309 0.61 -42.34 11.23
C PRO A 309 2.05 -42.59 11.69
N LEU A 310 2.19 -43.27 12.82
CA LEU A 310 3.50 -43.61 13.37
C LEU A 310 4.17 -44.67 12.49
N PRO A 311 5.51 -44.64 12.35
CA PRO A 311 6.25 -45.72 11.70
C PRO A 311 6.00 -47.06 12.41
N ASP A 312 5.86 -48.14 11.63
CA ASP A 312 5.63 -49.49 12.15
C ASP A 312 6.76 -49.91 13.10
N ALA A 313 6.44 -50.68 14.14
CA ALA A 313 7.42 -51.13 15.13
C ALA A 313 8.53 -52.03 14.53
N GLU A 314 8.25 -52.64 13.37
CA GLU A 314 9.15 -53.50 12.61
C GLU A 314 10.00 -52.72 11.58
N ALA A 315 9.78 -51.41 11.40
CA ALA A 315 10.57 -50.60 10.48
C ALA A 315 12.02 -50.45 10.99
N PRO A 316 13.04 -50.61 10.10
CA PRO A 316 14.44 -50.52 10.50
C PRO A 316 14.84 -49.13 11.01
N GLU A 317 14.14 -48.08 10.56
CA GLU A 317 14.35 -46.70 10.99
C GLU A 317 13.04 -46.09 11.48
N LYS A 318 13.05 -45.56 12.70
CA LYS A 318 11.88 -44.88 13.32
C LYS A 318 11.83 -43.40 12.93
N SER A 319 11.96 -43.12 11.63
CA SER A 319 11.90 -41.77 11.07
C SER A 319 10.62 -41.58 10.26
N LEU A 320 10.13 -40.34 10.19
CA LEU A 320 9.00 -39.95 9.33
C LEU A 320 9.44 -39.57 7.90
N GLY A 321 10.76 -39.64 7.63
CA GLY A 321 11.42 -39.17 6.41
C GLY A 321 12.47 -38.08 6.68
N ASP A 322 13.12 -37.62 5.62
CA ASP A 322 14.22 -36.65 5.70
C ASP A 322 13.75 -35.21 5.50
N CYS A 323 14.28 -34.30 6.31
CA CYS A 323 14.03 -32.87 6.14
C CYS A 323 14.90 -32.31 5.00
N SER A 324 14.30 -31.79 3.93
CA SER A 324 15.08 -31.24 2.80
C SER A 324 15.76 -29.87 3.06
N ILE A 325 15.62 -29.32 4.27
CA ILE A 325 16.31 -28.07 4.68
C ILE A 325 17.68 -28.38 5.30
N CYS A 326 17.73 -29.29 6.28
CA CYS A 326 18.98 -29.70 6.95
C CYS A 326 19.54 -31.03 6.44
N MET A 327 18.78 -31.76 5.61
CA MET A 327 19.12 -33.10 5.10
C MET A 327 19.25 -34.18 6.18
N GLU A 328 18.63 -33.98 7.35
CA GLU A 328 18.64 -34.94 8.46
C GLU A 328 17.27 -35.63 8.63
N PRO A 329 17.24 -36.89 9.13
CA PRO A 329 16.01 -37.61 9.38
C PRO A 329 15.17 -36.97 10.50
N ILE A 330 13.85 -37.04 10.36
CA ILE A 330 12.88 -36.53 11.33
C ILE A 330 12.45 -37.68 12.23
N TYR A 331 12.99 -37.73 13.44
CA TYR A 331 12.62 -38.74 14.44
C TYR A 331 11.31 -38.40 15.14
N VAL A 332 10.58 -39.43 15.58
CA VAL A 332 9.39 -39.27 16.41
C VAL A 332 9.78 -39.42 17.88
N ASN A 333 9.33 -38.48 18.71
CA ASN A 333 9.61 -38.53 20.14
C ASN A 333 9.05 -39.84 20.77
N PRO A 334 9.86 -40.66 21.46
CA PRO A 334 9.45 -41.97 22.00
C PRO A 334 8.27 -41.91 22.99
N SER A 335 8.06 -40.77 23.64
CA SER A 335 6.97 -40.56 24.59
C SER A 335 5.57 -40.49 23.94
N LEU A 336 5.50 -40.25 22.61
CA LEU A 336 4.25 -40.38 21.84
C LEU A 336 4.01 -41.83 21.41
N MET A 337 5.06 -42.61 21.18
CA MET A 337 4.94 -44.05 20.88
C MET A 337 4.43 -44.84 22.10
N SER A 338 4.90 -44.53 23.32
CA SER A 338 4.47 -45.26 24.52
C SER A 338 3.00 -45.05 24.89
N LYS A 339 2.41 -43.88 24.60
CA LYS A 339 0.99 -43.61 24.83
C LYS A 339 0.07 -44.38 23.89
N VAL A 340 0.51 -44.63 22.65
CA VAL A 340 -0.26 -45.45 21.70
C VAL A 340 -0.17 -46.93 22.08
N SER A 341 1.02 -47.41 22.48
CA SER A 341 1.20 -48.78 22.97
C SER A 341 0.38 -49.07 24.24
N GLN A 342 0.22 -48.09 25.15
CA GLN A 342 -0.61 -48.26 26.35
C GLN A 342 -2.12 -48.08 26.12
N GLY A 343 -2.53 -47.43 25.02
CA GLY A 343 -3.94 -47.22 24.70
C GLY A 343 -4.62 -48.41 24.01
N GLN A 344 -3.86 -49.46 23.67
CA GLN A 344 -4.33 -50.57 22.83
C GLN A 344 -4.54 -51.89 23.60
N GLU A 345 -4.34 -51.91 24.93
CA GLU A 345 -4.55 -53.11 25.77
C GLU A 345 -5.81 -53.08 26.67
N SER A 346 -6.58 -51.99 26.73
CA SER A 346 -7.81 -51.97 27.53
C SER A 346 -9.06 -52.36 26.72
N GLY A 347 -9.30 -53.67 26.63
CA GLY A 347 -10.63 -54.29 26.81
C GLY A 347 -11.59 -54.28 25.61
N VAL A 348 -11.49 -55.33 24.78
CA VAL A 348 -12.67 -55.95 24.18
C VAL A 348 -13.15 -57.00 25.17
N ASP A 349 -14.27 -56.73 25.85
CA ASP A 349 -15.22 -57.75 26.29
C ASP A 349 -16.56 -57.08 26.59
N GLY A 350 -17.62 -57.65 26.04
CA GLY A 350 -18.97 -57.13 26.11
C GLY A 350 -19.75 -57.57 27.36
N GLU A 351 -20.90 -56.90 27.49
CA GLU A 351 -22.08 -57.22 28.30
C GLU A 351 -22.12 -56.83 29.79
N GLY A 352 -23.10 -55.98 30.13
CA GLY A 352 -23.94 -56.23 31.31
C GLY A 352 -24.10 -55.12 32.36
N VAL A 353 -25.20 -54.35 32.24
CA VAL A 353 -26.13 -53.93 33.31
C VAL A 353 -25.65 -53.01 34.47
N GLY A 354 -26.19 -51.79 34.47
CA GLY A 354 -27.00 -51.20 35.55
C GLY A 354 -26.35 -50.70 36.85
N GLY A 355 -26.59 -49.41 37.18
CA GLY A 355 -26.43 -48.91 38.56
C GLY A 355 -26.20 -47.40 38.63
N GLY A 356 -27.11 -46.67 39.27
CA GLY A 356 -27.17 -45.21 39.25
C GLY A 356 -26.39 -44.46 40.34
N LEU A 357 -26.31 -43.14 40.10
CA LEU A 357 -26.38 -41.99 41.02
C LEU A 357 -25.46 -41.92 42.26
N THR A 358 -24.63 -40.88 42.28
CA THR A 358 -24.39 -39.84 43.33
C THR A 358 -22.98 -39.28 43.09
N GLY A 359 -22.78 -38.02 42.71
CA GLY A 359 -22.99 -36.84 43.52
C GLY A 359 -21.63 -36.35 44.03
N SER A 360 -21.03 -35.33 43.38
CA SER A 360 -20.37 -34.21 44.07
C SER A 360 -19.84 -33.21 43.04
N ALA A 361 -20.51 -32.07 42.99
CA ALA A 361 -20.02 -30.87 42.35
C ALA A 361 -18.92 -30.27 43.23
N SER A 362 -17.68 -30.23 42.72
CA SER A 362 -16.60 -29.40 43.26
C SER A 362 -15.55 -29.21 42.17
N GLY A 363 -15.37 -27.98 41.71
CA GLY A 363 -14.23 -27.60 40.86
C GLY A 363 -14.56 -27.09 39.46
N PHE A 364 -15.68 -26.40 39.25
CA PHE A 364 -15.89 -25.60 38.04
C PHE A 364 -15.37 -24.18 38.32
N LEU A 365 -14.06 -23.96 38.19
CA LEU A 365 -13.36 -22.68 37.99
C LEU A 365 -11.84 -22.93 38.10
N MET A 366 -11.07 -22.44 37.11
CA MET A 366 -9.61 -22.53 36.92
C MET A 366 -9.10 -23.66 36.00
N HIS A 367 -9.18 -23.44 34.69
CA HIS A 367 -8.09 -23.80 33.77
C HIS A 367 -8.09 -22.90 32.53
N MET A 368 -7.90 -21.60 32.75
CA MET A 368 -7.30 -20.73 31.74
C MET A 368 -5.81 -20.61 32.06
N GLY A 369 -4.97 -21.06 31.13
CA GLY A 369 -3.55 -20.74 31.12
C GLY A 369 -2.59 -21.92 31.29
N VAL A 370 -1.96 -22.27 30.16
CA VAL A 370 -0.54 -22.68 30.05
C VAL A 370 -0.13 -24.05 30.61
N GLY A 371 0.40 -24.90 29.70
CA GLY A 371 1.15 -26.13 30.00
C GLY A 371 0.41 -27.35 29.44
N GLY A 372 0.77 -27.92 28.30
CA GLY A 372 2.09 -28.35 27.89
C GLY A 372 1.91 -29.43 26.81
N SER A 373 1.61 -29.02 25.59
CA SER A 373 1.77 -29.91 24.44
C SER A 373 3.23 -29.80 24.03
N GLY A 374 4.01 -30.88 24.19
CA GLY A 374 5.37 -30.94 23.69
C GLY A 374 5.37 -30.48 22.23
N ARG A 375 6.24 -29.51 21.91
CA ARG A 375 6.45 -29.06 20.53
C ARG A 375 6.72 -30.31 19.68
N LYS A 376 5.84 -30.60 18.71
CA LYS A 376 6.10 -31.72 17.79
C LYS A 376 7.34 -31.36 16.97
N GLU A 377 8.27 -32.31 16.84
CA GLU A 377 9.57 -32.11 16.19
C GLU A 377 9.47 -31.99 14.65
N TYR A 378 8.29 -32.29 14.10
CA TYR A 378 7.98 -32.21 12.67
C TYR A 378 6.93 -31.16 12.36
N SER A 379 6.93 -30.64 11.13
CA SER A 379 5.94 -29.73 10.58
C SER A 379 5.58 -30.15 9.15
N LEU A 380 4.28 -30.20 8.84
CA LEU A 380 3.76 -30.57 7.53
C LEU A 380 3.17 -29.33 6.84
N ALA A 381 3.80 -28.94 5.73
CA ALA A 381 3.30 -27.85 4.90
C ALA A 381 1.98 -28.23 4.18
N PRO A 382 1.12 -27.27 3.78
CA PRO A 382 -0.09 -27.54 3.00
C PRO A 382 0.15 -28.21 1.63
N CYS A 383 1.40 -28.20 1.17
CA CYS A 383 1.83 -28.92 -0.03
C CYS A 383 2.25 -30.37 0.26
N HIS A 384 2.00 -30.88 1.47
CA HIS A 384 2.34 -32.21 1.98
C HIS A 384 3.84 -32.53 2.02
N HIS A 385 4.70 -31.51 2.09
CA HIS A 385 6.13 -31.70 2.37
C HIS A 385 6.40 -31.58 3.87
N LEU A 386 7.23 -32.49 4.39
CA LEU A 386 7.57 -32.64 5.80
C LEU A 386 8.93 -32.01 6.10
N PHE A 387 9.05 -31.31 7.23
CA PHE A 387 10.28 -30.65 7.69
C PHE A 387 10.39 -30.70 9.22
N HIS A 388 11.58 -30.53 9.80
CA HIS A 388 11.65 -30.21 11.22
C HIS A 388 10.96 -28.87 11.49
N THR A 389 10.23 -28.78 12.60
CA THR A 389 9.53 -27.55 13.00
C THR A 389 10.49 -26.35 13.04
N ASP A 390 11.67 -26.51 13.65
CA ASP A 390 12.68 -25.45 13.75
C ASP A 390 13.23 -25.03 12.38
N CYS A 391 13.41 -25.98 11.46
CA CYS A 391 13.91 -25.71 10.12
C CYS A 391 12.88 -24.93 9.30
N LEU A 392 11.61 -25.32 9.36
CA LEU A 392 10.54 -24.63 8.66
C LEU A 392 10.24 -23.25 9.25
N GLU A 393 10.27 -23.09 10.58
CA GLU A 393 10.14 -21.80 11.27
C GLU A 393 11.21 -20.81 10.80
N LYS A 394 12.48 -21.22 10.80
CA LYS A 394 13.60 -20.39 10.32
C LYS A 394 13.47 -20.07 8.82
N TRP A 395 12.99 -21.02 8.02
CA TRP A 395 12.81 -20.82 6.58
C TRP A 395 11.67 -19.86 6.26
N ILE A 396 10.49 -20.03 6.86
CA ILE A 396 9.31 -19.19 6.62
C ILE A 396 9.55 -17.75 7.06
N ALA A 397 10.35 -17.53 8.10
CA ALA A 397 10.79 -16.19 8.51
C ALA A 397 11.56 -15.44 7.41
N ILE A 398 12.22 -16.17 6.49
CA ILE A 398 13.00 -15.60 5.39
C ILE A 398 12.18 -15.61 4.09
N LYS A 399 11.54 -16.74 3.76
CA LYS A 399 10.73 -16.94 2.55
C LYS A 399 9.47 -17.72 2.86
N THR A 400 8.31 -17.12 2.59
CA THR A 400 6.98 -17.77 2.74
C THR A 400 6.66 -18.69 1.55
N ILE A 401 7.62 -19.50 1.11
CA ILE A 401 7.46 -20.52 0.06
C ILE A 401 8.06 -21.85 0.52
N CYS A 402 7.52 -22.97 0.08
CA CYS A 402 8.05 -24.29 0.38
C CYS A 402 9.45 -24.49 -0.23
N PRO A 403 10.45 -24.95 0.54
CA PRO A 403 11.78 -25.28 0.02
C PRO A 403 11.76 -26.30 -1.12
N GLN A 404 10.86 -27.29 -1.04
CA GLN A 404 10.78 -28.39 -1.99
C GLN A 404 10.06 -28.01 -3.29
N CYS A 405 8.84 -27.47 -3.20
CA CYS A 405 7.98 -27.22 -4.38
C CYS A 405 7.72 -25.75 -4.70
N ARG A 406 8.27 -24.82 -3.92
CA ARG A 406 8.15 -23.36 -4.12
C ARG A 406 6.72 -22.80 -4.07
N ARG A 407 5.72 -23.61 -3.70
CA ARG A 407 4.34 -23.12 -3.41
C ARG A 407 4.36 -22.17 -2.22
N SER A 408 3.52 -21.14 -2.24
CA SER A 408 3.39 -20.22 -1.10
C SER A 408 2.88 -20.93 0.14
N LEU A 409 3.46 -20.61 1.29
CA LEU A 409 3.08 -21.16 2.60
C LEU A 409 2.31 -20.11 3.40
N PRO A 410 1.24 -20.52 4.13
CA PRO A 410 0.62 -19.65 5.12
C PRO A 410 1.62 -19.30 6.24
N PRO A 411 1.40 -18.21 6.98
CA PRO A 411 2.19 -17.94 8.18
C PRO A 411 1.99 -19.08 9.20
N LEU A 412 3.07 -19.40 9.94
CA LEU A 412 3.06 -20.32 11.09
C LEU A 412 2.36 -19.70 12.30
#